data_AF-A0A6G3RU99-F1
#
_entry.id   AF-A0A6G3RU99-F1
#
_cell.length_a   1.000
_cell.length_b   1.000
_cell.length_c   1.000
_cell.angle_alpha   90.00
_cell.angle_beta   90.00
_cell.angle_gamma   90.00
#
_symmetry.space_group_name_H-M   'P 1'
#
loop_
_entity.id
_entity.type
_entity.pdbx_description
1 polymer ?
#
loop_
_entity_poly.entity_id
_entity_poly.type
_entity_poly.pdbx_seq_one_letter_code
_entity_poly.pdbx_strand_id
1 'polypeptide(L)'
;GLGVPVLRVDRPMAARAVAAGSRIAVVATVRTTFAPTVALVEEEAARTGRSVEVRTVFVDGAWEAFLAEDRDGYLDLVAAAVDEVRDADAIVLAQASMADAADRSRTGLPVLSSPRPGLDAAATECRAAKTV
;
A
#
# COMPACT_ATOMS: atom_id res chain seq x y z
N GLY A 1 22.66 -3.44 -14.31
CA GLY A 1 21.40 -4.18 -14.16
C GLY A 1 21.48 -5.01 -12.90
N LEU A 2 20.99 -4.49 -11.79
CA LEU A 2 20.86 -5.21 -10.53
C LEU A 2 19.48 -4.81 -10.00
N GLY A 3 18.45 -5.45 -10.55
CA GLY A 3 17.12 -5.40 -9.97
C GLY A 3 17.24 -6.07 -8.63
N VAL A 4 17.34 -5.26 -7.57
CA VAL A 4 17.12 -5.73 -6.19
C VAL A 4 15.84 -6.55 -6.28
N PRO A 5 15.88 -7.86 -5.97
CA PRO A 5 14.66 -8.63 -5.93
C PRO A 5 13.82 -7.90 -4.88
N VAL A 6 12.72 -7.27 -5.31
CA VAL A 6 11.63 -6.94 -4.41
C VAL A 6 11.19 -8.30 -3.88
N LEU A 7 11.87 -8.74 -2.82
CA LEU A 7 11.54 -9.91 -2.06
C LEU A 7 10.11 -9.64 -1.67
N ARG A 8 9.19 -10.39 -2.28
CA ARG A 8 7.77 -10.03 -2.40
C ARG A 8 7.05 -10.19 -1.06
N VAL A 9 7.50 -9.49 -0.03
CA VAL A 9 6.88 -9.37 1.28
C VAL A 9 5.44 -8.88 1.15
N ASP A 10 5.15 -8.16 0.06
CA ASP A 10 3.82 -7.64 -0.28
C ASP A 10 2.92 -8.66 -0.99
N ARG A 11 3.46 -9.78 -1.48
CA ARG A 11 2.67 -10.76 -2.24
C ARG A 11 1.58 -11.43 -1.40
N PRO A 12 1.80 -11.79 -0.12
CA PRO A 12 0.71 -12.22 0.77
C PRO A 12 -0.40 -11.18 0.91
N MET A 13 -0.06 -9.88 0.94
CA MET A 13 -1.06 -8.79 0.96
C MET A 13 -1.86 -8.78 -0.35
N ALA A 14 -1.20 -8.82 -1.50
CA ALA A 14 -1.87 -8.87 -2.80
C ALA A 14 -2.75 -10.12 -2.97
N ALA A 15 -2.26 -11.29 -2.56
CA ALA A 15 -3.02 -12.54 -2.59
C ALA A 15 -4.28 -12.47 -1.71
N ARG A 16 -4.20 -11.85 -0.53
CA ARG A 16 -5.37 -11.63 0.34
C ARG A 16 -6.35 -10.64 -0.27
N ALA A 17 -5.86 -9.58 -0.92
CA ALA A 17 -6.72 -8.62 -1.61
C ALA A 17 -7.51 -9.31 -2.74
N VAL A 18 -6.81 -10.07 -3.58
CA VAL A 18 -7.45 -10.88 -4.63
C VAL A 18 -8.43 -11.88 -4.00
N ALA A 19 -8.07 -12.59 -2.94
CA ALA A 19 -9.00 -13.53 -2.30
C ALA A 19 -10.29 -12.87 -1.78
N ALA A 20 -10.24 -11.60 -1.37
CA ALA A 20 -11.40 -10.85 -0.88
C ALA A 20 -12.42 -10.49 -1.97
N GLY A 21 -11.98 -10.28 -3.22
CA GLY A 21 -12.89 -9.94 -4.31
C GLY A 21 -12.20 -9.57 -5.62
N SER A 22 -12.95 -8.92 -6.51
CA SER A 22 -12.44 -8.52 -7.83
C SER A 22 -12.20 -7.01 -7.94
N ARG A 23 -12.77 -6.19 -7.05
CA ARG A 23 -12.60 -4.74 -7.07
C ARG A 23 -11.64 -4.31 -5.97
N ILE A 24 -10.44 -3.90 -6.34
CA ILE A 24 -9.37 -3.59 -5.39
C ILE A 24 -9.04 -2.10 -5.46
N ALA A 25 -9.11 -1.41 -4.33
CA ALA A 25 -8.62 -0.04 -4.22
C ALA A 25 -7.19 -0.04 -3.69
N VAL A 26 -6.26 0.58 -4.40
CA VAL A 26 -4.87 0.78 -3.95
C VAL A 26 -4.71 2.22 -3.49
N VAL A 27 -4.41 2.43 -2.21
CA VAL A 27 -4.21 3.73 -1.60
C VAL A 27 -2.71 3.99 -1.43
N ALA A 28 -2.25 5.17 -1.86
CA ALA A 28 -0.87 5.59 -1.69
C ALA A 28 -0.74 7.11 -1.53
N THR A 29 0.36 7.55 -0.93
CA THR A 29 0.75 8.95 -0.76
C THR A 29 1.94 9.31 -1.65
N VAL A 30 2.56 8.33 -2.31
CA VAL A 30 3.64 8.51 -3.29
C VAL A 30 3.23 7.92 -4.63
N ARG A 31 3.20 8.74 -5.68
CA ARG A 31 2.64 8.35 -6.99
C ARG A 31 3.40 7.20 -7.67
N THR A 32 4.71 7.13 -7.51
CA THR A 32 5.54 6.07 -8.11
C THR A 32 5.25 4.69 -7.51
N THR A 33 4.59 4.62 -6.35
CA THR A 33 4.18 3.36 -5.70
C THR A 33 3.02 2.67 -6.42
N PHE A 34 2.15 3.39 -7.14
CA PHE A 34 0.97 2.79 -7.74
C PHE A 34 1.29 1.69 -8.76
N ALA A 35 2.14 1.99 -9.75
CA ALA A 35 2.45 1.05 -10.83
C ALA A 35 2.96 -0.33 -10.32
N PRO A 36 3.98 -0.41 -9.44
CA PRO A 36 4.44 -1.71 -8.93
C PRO A 36 3.40 -2.42 -8.06
N THR A 37 2.61 -1.70 -7.25
CA THR A 37 1.58 -2.34 -6.41
C THR A 37 0.40 -2.87 -7.23
N VAL A 38 -0.06 -2.11 -8.24
CA VAL A 38 -1.12 -2.56 -9.16
C VAL A 38 -0.67 -3.80 -9.92
N ALA A 39 0.54 -3.78 -10.50
CA ALA A 39 1.10 -4.94 -11.20
C ALA A 39 1.16 -6.19 -10.31
N LEU A 40 1.54 -6.03 -9.03
CA LEU A 40 1.58 -7.16 -8.09
C LEU A 40 0.18 -7.76 -7.81
N VAL A 41 -0.86 -6.92 -7.71
CA VAL A 41 -2.25 -7.39 -7.54
C VAL A 41 -2.73 -8.13 -8.79
N GLU A 42 -2.46 -7.57 -9.97
CA GLU A 42 -2.80 -8.20 -11.26
C GLU A 42 -2.06 -9.52 -11.48
N GLU A 43 -0.78 -9.61 -11.11
CA GLU A 43 -0.01 -10.86 -11.14
C GLU A 43 -0.62 -11.94 -10.24
N GLU A 44 -1.06 -11.58 -9.03
CA GLU A 44 -1.72 -12.53 -8.11
C GLU A 44 -3.10 -12.96 -8.60
N ALA A 45 -3.84 -12.06 -9.23
CA ALA A 45 -5.10 -12.38 -9.88
C ALA A 45 -4.89 -13.37 -11.03
N ALA A 46 -3.93 -13.10 -11.92
CA ALA A 46 -3.58 -13.98 -13.02
C ALA A 46 -3.16 -15.38 -12.54
N ARG A 47 -2.36 -15.46 -11.47
CA ARG A 47 -1.95 -16.74 -10.87
C ARG A 47 -3.09 -17.58 -10.32
N THR A 48 -4.18 -16.94 -9.90
CA THR A 48 -5.36 -17.61 -9.35
C THR A 48 -6.48 -17.76 -10.38
N GLY A 49 -6.24 -17.37 -11.65
CA GLY A 49 -7.23 -17.43 -12.72
C GLY A 49 -8.41 -16.47 -12.52
N ARG A 50 -8.21 -15.38 -11.75
CA ARG A 50 -9.23 -14.37 -11.46
C ARG A 50 -8.95 -13.11 -12.26
N SER A 51 -10.03 -12.41 -12.64
CA SER A 51 -9.95 -11.04 -13.15
C SER A 51 -10.16 -10.06 -12.00
N VAL A 52 -9.40 -8.97 -11.98
CA VAL A 52 -9.52 -7.90 -11.00
C VAL A 52 -9.59 -6.56 -11.71
N GLU A 53 -10.41 -5.66 -11.17
CA GLU A 53 -10.41 -4.24 -11.47
C GLU A 53 -9.67 -3.53 -10.34
N VAL A 54 -8.56 -2.88 -10.67
CA VAL A 54 -7.75 -2.14 -9.70
C VAL A 54 -7.88 -0.65 -9.97
N ARG A 55 -8.24 0.12 -8.94
CA ARG A 55 -8.25 1.58 -9.00
C ARG A 55 -7.29 2.17 -7.98
N THR A 56 -6.75 3.33 -8.29
CA THR A 56 -5.79 4.03 -7.43
C THR A 56 -6.45 5.18 -6.68
N VAL A 57 -6.04 5.39 -5.43
CA VAL A 57 -6.50 6.46 -4.55
C VAL A 57 -5.27 7.17 -4.02
N PHE A 58 -5.06 8.41 -4.46
CA PHE A 58 -3.96 9.25 -4.00
C PHE A 58 -4.41 10.10 -2.81
N VAL A 59 -3.65 10.03 -1.71
CA VAL A 59 -3.92 10.84 -0.52
C VAL A 59 -3.04 12.09 -0.57
N ASP A 60 -3.64 13.19 -1.02
CA ASP A 60 -2.98 14.49 -1.11
C ASP A 60 -2.62 15.02 0.29
N GLY A 61 -1.49 15.71 0.43
CA GLY A 61 -0.99 16.28 1.69
C GLY A 61 -0.44 15.27 2.71
N ALA A 62 -0.70 13.97 2.55
CA ALA A 62 -0.26 12.98 3.53
C ALA A 62 1.26 12.79 3.50
N TRP A 63 1.89 12.77 2.31
CA TRP A 63 3.33 12.61 2.24
C TRP A 63 4.07 13.81 2.86
N GLU A 64 3.53 15.01 2.72
CA GLU A 64 4.02 16.23 3.34
C GLU A 64 3.92 16.16 4.87
N ALA A 65 2.80 15.68 5.42
CA ALA A 65 2.65 15.44 6.86
C ALA A 65 3.69 14.43 7.37
N PHE A 66 3.93 13.34 6.62
CA PHE A 66 4.96 12.37 6.95
C PHE A 66 6.37 13.00 6.97
N LEU A 67 6.71 13.83 5.98
CA LEU A 67 8.00 14.54 5.93
C LEU A 67 8.15 15.59 7.05
N ALA A 68 7.05 16.14 7.54
CA ALA A 68 7.00 17.05 8.68
C ALA A 68 7.04 16.33 10.04
N GLU A 69 7.22 15.01 10.06
CA GLU A 69 7.15 14.15 11.26
C GLU A 69 5.79 14.18 11.97
N ASP A 70 4.74 14.69 11.30
CA ASP A 70 3.36 14.65 11.76
C ASP A 70 2.73 13.28 11.43
N ARG A 71 3.10 12.30 12.24
CA ARG A 71 2.65 10.91 12.08
C ARG A 71 1.14 10.77 12.24
N ASP A 72 0.53 11.50 13.18
CA ASP A 72 -0.89 11.39 13.43
C ASP A 72 -1.70 12.03 12.30
N GLY A 73 -1.32 13.23 11.84
CA GLY A 73 -1.94 13.86 10.68
C GLY A 73 -1.78 13.02 9.41
N TYR A 74 -0.62 12.40 9.21
CA TYR A 74 -0.41 11.44 8.12
C TYR A 74 -1.40 10.27 8.16
N LEU A 75 -1.53 9.62 9.31
CA LEU A 75 -2.40 8.45 9.46
C LEU A 75 -3.89 8.83 9.39
N ASP A 76 -4.27 10.01 9.89
CA ASP A 76 -5.64 10.52 9.83
C ASP A 76 -6.06 10.85 8.39
N LEU A 77 -5.19 11.48 7.60
CA LEU A 77 -5.44 11.74 6.17
C LEU A 77 -5.61 10.43 5.40
N VAL A 78 -4.76 9.44 5.67
CA VAL A 78 -4.88 8.12 5.03
C VAL A 78 -6.17 7.43 5.45
N ALA A 79 -6.52 7.42 6.73
CA ALA A 79 -7.74 6.80 7.23
C ALA A 79 -9.01 7.46 6.66
N ALA A 80 -9.01 8.79 6.53
CA ALA A 80 -10.08 9.53 5.87
C ALA A 80 -10.22 9.12 4.39
N ALA A 81 -9.11 9.00 3.65
CA ALA A 81 -9.16 8.54 2.27
C ALA A 81 -9.65 7.08 2.14
N VAL A 82 -9.32 6.22 3.10
CA VAL A 82 -9.81 4.83 3.19
C VAL A 82 -11.33 4.81 3.45
N ASP A 83 -11.83 5.66 4.33
CA ASP A 83 -13.28 5.78 4.64
C ASP A 83 -14.11 6.22 3.43
N GLU A 84 -13.53 7.01 2.52
CA GLU A 84 -14.19 7.46 1.28
C GLU A 84 -14.23 6.39 0.18
N VAL A 85 -13.50 5.28 0.33
CA VAL A 85 -13.51 4.19 -0.66
C VAL A 85 -14.85 3.45 -0.65
N ARG A 86 -15.60 3.59 -1.75
CA ARG A 86 -16.86 2.86 -2.01
C ARG A 86 -16.75 1.87 -3.16
N ASP A 87 -17.60 0.86 -3.21
CA ASP A 87 -17.64 -0.12 -4.33
C ASP A 87 -16.32 -0.89 -4.56
N ALA A 88 -15.57 -1.15 -3.49
CA ALA A 88 -14.42 -2.04 -3.48
C ALA A 88 -14.69 -3.24 -2.59
N ASP A 89 -14.01 -4.35 -2.86
CA ASP A 89 -14.08 -5.57 -2.06
C ASP A 89 -12.90 -5.67 -1.08
N ALA A 90 -11.79 -4.96 -1.37
CA ALA A 90 -10.67 -4.76 -0.44
C ALA A 90 -9.90 -3.47 -0.76
N ILE A 91 -9.17 -2.99 0.25
CA ILE A 91 -8.32 -1.81 0.21
C ILE A 91 -6.88 -2.24 0.51
N VAL A 92 -5.95 -1.85 -0.34
CA VAL A 92 -4.51 -2.09 -0.20
C VAL A 92 -3.82 -0.77 0.13
N LEU A 93 -3.20 -0.70 1.30
CA LEU A 93 -2.31 0.39 1.70
C LEU A 93 -0.90 0.10 1.17
N ALA A 94 -0.49 0.86 0.16
CA ALA A 94 0.66 0.53 -0.66
C ALA A 94 2.03 0.84 0.00
N GLN A 95 2.04 1.54 1.13
CA GLN A 95 3.25 1.89 1.88
C GLN A 95 3.14 1.38 3.31
N ALA A 96 4.20 0.76 3.84
CA ALA A 96 4.14 0.16 5.17
C ALA A 96 3.97 1.19 6.31
N SER A 97 4.36 2.45 6.09
CA SER A 97 4.10 3.57 7.00
C SER A 97 2.60 3.78 7.26
N MET A 98 1.74 3.40 6.30
CA MET A 98 0.28 3.55 6.38
C MET A 98 -0.39 2.49 7.26
N ALA A 99 0.32 1.44 7.71
CA ALA A 99 -0.30 0.26 8.32
C ALA A 99 -1.24 0.58 9.49
N ASP A 100 -0.88 1.54 10.35
CA ASP A 100 -1.72 1.93 11.50
C ASP A 100 -2.97 2.74 11.12
N ALA A 101 -3.09 3.19 9.87
CA ALA A 101 -4.30 3.88 9.41
C ALA A 101 -5.48 2.91 9.28
N ALA A 102 -5.21 1.60 9.15
CA ALA A 102 -6.25 0.58 9.15
C ALA A 102 -7.06 0.60 10.46
N ASP A 103 -6.39 0.78 11.61
CA ASP A 103 -7.03 0.83 12.93
C ASP A 103 -7.78 2.15 13.19
N ARG A 104 -7.53 3.19 12.38
CA ARG A 104 -8.19 4.50 12.46
C ARG A 104 -9.39 4.63 11.52
N SER A 105 -9.44 3.80 10.47
CA SER A 105 -10.56 3.79 9.53
C SER A 105 -11.81 3.19 10.17
N ARG A 106 -12.96 3.68 9.73
CA ARG A 106 -14.29 3.20 10.12
C ARG A 106 -14.93 2.33 9.02
N THR A 107 -14.19 2.05 7.95
CA THR A 107 -14.69 1.24 6.84
C THR A 107 -14.99 -0.19 7.29
N GLY A 108 -16.05 -0.78 6.74
CA GLY A 108 -16.32 -2.22 6.88
C GLY A 108 -15.54 -3.08 5.89
N LEU A 109 -14.77 -2.46 4.98
CA LEU A 109 -13.99 -3.17 3.97
C LEU A 109 -12.69 -3.72 4.57
N PRO A 110 -12.21 -4.88 4.09
CA PRO A 110 -10.88 -5.36 4.46
C PRO A 110 -9.79 -4.36 4.04
N VAL A 111 -9.04 -3.84 5.01
CA VAL A 111 -7.87 -2.99 4.80
C VAL A 111 -6.60 -3.83 5.00
N LEU A 112 -5.75 -3.87 3.99
CA LEU A 112 -4.56 -4.71 3.93
C LEU A 112 -3.33 -3.84 3.72
N SER A 113 -2.26 -4.07 4.48
CA SER A 113 -1.01 -3.32 4.32
C SER A 113 0.17 -4.23 4.01
N SER A 114 1.18 -3.66 3.38
CA SER A 114 2.51 -4.27 3.27
C SER A 114 3.10 -4.55 4.66
N PRO A 115 3.91 -5.61 4.86
CA PRO A 115 4.58 -5.85 6.12
C PRO A 115 5.57 -4.74 6.47
N ARG A 116 5.45 -4.19 7.68
CA ARG A 116 6.39 -3.21 8.27
C ARG A 116 7.88 -3.53 8.06
N PRO A 117 8.35 -4.78 8.21
CA PRO A 117 9.78 -5.09 8.08
C PRO A 117 10.38 -4.77 6.69
N GLY A 118 9.56 -4.74 5.63
CA GLY A 118 10.04 -4.42 4.27
C GLY A 118 10.52 -2.97 4.12
N LEU A 119 9.88 -2.04 4.84
CA LEU A 119 10.24 -0.62 4.82
C LEU A 119 11.44 -0.32 5.73
N ASP A 120 11.54 -0.99 6.88
CA ASP A 120 12.69 -0.87 7.80
C ASP A 120 14.00 -1.35 7.14
N ALA A 121 13.94 -2.44 6.38
CA ALA A 121 15.07 -2.93 5.60
C ALA A 121 15.49 -1.94 4.49
N ALA A 122 14.54 -1.41 3.72
CA ALA A 122 14.83 -0.41 2.68
C ALA A 122 15.39 0.92 3.23
N ALA A 123 14.87 1.39 4.37
CA ALA A 123 15.37 2.59 5.04
C ALA A 123 16.79 2.42 5.63
N THR A 124 17.16 1.19 5.98
CA THR A 124 18.52 0.86 6.44
C THR A 124 19.51 0.88 5.26
N GLU A 125 19.13 0.32 4.12
CA GLU A 125 19.95 0.33 2.89
C GLU A 125 20.14 1.74 2.32
N CYS A 126 19.11 2.59 2.32
CA CYS A 126 19.25 3.99 1.89
C CYS A 126 20.15 4.82 2.82
N ARG A 127 20.30 4.45 4.10
CA ARG A 127 21.24 5.09 5.02
C ARG A 127 22.68 4.62 4.78
N ALA A 128 22.88 3.35 4.44
CA ALA A 128 24.20 2.82 4.07
C ALA A 128 24.73 3.39 2.74
N ALA A 129 23.85 3.65 1.78
CA ALA A 129 24.20 4.21 0.48
C ALA A 129 24.54 5.72 0.48
N LYS A 130 24.33 6.43 1.61
CA LYS A 130 24.71 7.85 1.78
C LYS A 130 26.11 8.05 2.39
N THR A 131 26.88 6.98 2.58
CA THR A 131 28.24 7.02 3.17
C THR A 131 29.32 6.54 2.21
N VAL A 132 29.08 6.57 0.89
CA VAL A 132 30.10 6.31 -0.14
C VAL A 132 30.30 7.53 -1.02
#